data_AF-A0A2I0IE59-F1
#
_entry.id   AF-A0A2I0IE59-F1
#
_cell.length_a   1.000
_cell.length_b   1.000
_cell.length_c   1.000
_cell.angle_alpha   90.00
_cell.angle_beta   90.00
_cell.angle_gamma   90.00
#
_symmetry.space_group_name_H-M   'P 1'
#
loop_
_entity.id
_entity.type
_entity.pdbx_description
1 polymer ?
#
loop_
_entity_poly.entity_id
_entity_poly.type
_entity_poly.pdbx_seq_one_letter_code
_entity_poly.pdbx_strand_id
1 'polypeptide(L)' 'MQCDEIIVLEKGKVVEQGPHEMLLSQAGRYAQLWAQQNSSVDAVDGTIKS' A
#
# COMPACT_ATOMS: atom_id res chain seq x y z
N MET A 1 3.70 -10.50 7.55
CA MET A 1 4.90 -10.56 6.69
C MET A 1 5.96 -9.71 7.36
N GLN A 2 7.13 -10.26 7.65
CA GLN A 2 8.19 -9.55 8.39
C GLN A 2 9.17 -8.97 7.37
N CYS A 3 9.27 -7.65 7.33
CA CYS A 3 10.26 -6.91 6.54
C CYS A 3 10.96 -5.95 7.50
N ASP A 4 12.29 -6.07 7.58
CA ASP A 4 13.11 -5.25 8.46
C ASP A 4 13.16 -3.79 7.98
N GLU A 5 13.10 -3.56 6.66
CA GLU A 5 13.11 -2.22 6.08
C GLU A 5 12.40 -2.18 4.72
N ILE A 6 11.58 -1.16 4.52
CA ILE A 6 10.86 -0.88 3.27
C ILE A 6 11.19 0.56 2.89
N ILE A 7 11.50 0.78 1.60
CA ILE A 7 11.82 2.09 1.05
C ILE A 7 10.79 2.42 -0.04
N VAL A 8 10.03 3.48 0.16
CA VAL A 8 9.07 3.99 -0.81
C VAL A 8 9.74 5.06 -1.65
N LEU A 9 9.77 4.84 -2.97
CA LEU A 9 10.30 5.78 -3.95
C LEU A 9 9.16 6.44 -4.72
N GLU A 10 9.13 7.76 -4.74
CA GLU A 10 8.23 8.55 -5.59
C GLU A 10 9.05 9.53 -6.42
N LYS A 11 8.88 9.51 -7.75
CA LYS A 11 9.60 10.41 -8.70
C LYS A 11 11.12 10.41 -8.52
N GLY A 12 11.70 9.24 -8.21
CA GLY A 12 13.14 9.08 -8.00
C GLY A 12 13.67 9.61 -6.66
N LYS A 13 12.79 9.90 -5.71
CA LYS A 13 13.16 10.31 -4.35
C LYS A 13 12.56 9.35 -3.32
N VAL A 14 13.29 9.11 -2.24
CA VAL A 14 12.78 8.37 -1.08
C VAL A 14 11.79 9.27 -0.35
N VAL A 15 10.54 8.82 -0.26
CA VAL A 15 9.48 9.55 0.45
C VAL A 15 9.18 8.94 1.82
N GLU A 16 9.38 7.64 1.99
CA GLU A 16 9.19 6.94 3.26
C GLU A 16 10.19 5.79 3.38
N GLN A 17 10.70 5.54 4.60
CA GLN A 17 11.61 4.44 4.90
C GLN A 17 11.35 3.91 6.32
N GLY A 18 11.29 2.59 6.48
CA GLY A 18 11.16 1.96 7.79
C GLY A 18 10.52 0.57 7.73
N PRO A 19 10.34 -0.09 8.88
CA PRO A 19 9.72 -1.41 8.94
C PRO A 19 8.23 -1.36 8.59
N HIS A 20 7.69 -2.51 8.16
CA HIS A 20 6.31 -2.64 7.70
C HIS A 20 5.28 -2.03 8.66
N GLU A 21 5.35 -2.36 9.95
CA GLU A 21 4.39 -1.91 10.97
C GLU A 21 4.42 -0.39 11.17
N MET A 22 5.60 0.21 11.07
CA MET A 22 5.78 1.65 11.22
C MET A 22 5.24 2.41 10.01
N LEU A 23 5.45 1.89 8.79
CA LEU A 23 4.91 2.50 7.58
C LEU A 23 3.39 2.30 7.46
N LEU A 24 2.85 1.17 7.94
CA LEU A 24 1.41 0.97 8.02
C LEU A 24 0.75 1.95 8.98
N SER A 25 1.34 2.12 10.16
CA SER A 25 0.81 2.99 11.22
C SER A 25 0.84 4.48 10.84
N GLN A 26 1.77 4.89 9.97
CA GLN A 26 1.86 6.26 9.46
C GLN A 26 0.75 6.61 8.47
N ALA A 27 -0.04 5.63 7.99
CA ALA A 27 -1.10 5.82 6.99
C ALA A 27 -0.62 6.60 5.74
N GLY A 28 0.67 6.47 5.40
CA GLY A 28 1.31 7.18 4.30
C GLY A 28 1.13 6.51 2.94
N ARG A 29 2.04 6.76 2.00
CA ARG A 29 1.93 6.23 0.63
C ARG A 29 2.08 4.71 0.61
N TYR A 30 2.96 4.15 1.43
CA TYR A 30 3.06 2.71 1.60
C TYR A 30 1.73 2.08 2.02
N ALA A 31 1.08 2.62 3.06
CA ALA A 31 -0.17 2.10 3.60
C ALA A 31 -1.32 2.18 2.59
N GLN A 32 -1.40 3.27 1.82
CA GLN A 32 -2.40 3.42 0.75
C GLN A 32 -2.22 2.38 -0.37
N LEU A 33 -0.99 2.18 -0.84
CA LEU A 33 -0.68 1.17 -1.86
C LEU A 33 -0.95 -0.24 -1.35
N TRP A 34 -0.55 -0.51 -0.11
CA TRP A 34 -0.81 -1.78 0.55
C TRP A 34 -2.30 -2.06 0.69
N ALA A 35 -3.08 -1.06 1.11
CA ALA A 35 -4.53 -1.16 1.19
C ALA A 35 -5.14 -1.46 -0.20
N GLN A 36 -4.71 -0.80 -1.27
CA GLN A 36 -5.20 -1.08 -2.63
C GLN A 36 -4.90 -2.51 -3.09
N GLN A 37 -3.68 -3.01 -2.82
CA GLN A 37 -3.30 -4.39 -3.14
C GLN A 37 -4.02 -5.43 -2.28
N ASN A 38 -4.29 -5.11 -1.02
CA ASN A 38 -5.05 -6.00 -0.13
C ASN A 38 -6.57 -5.91 -0.37
N SER A 39 -7.05 -4.82 -0.96
CA SER A 39 -8.43 -4.61 -1.37
C SER A 39 -8.74 -5.15 -2.77
N SER A 40 -7.74 -5.63 -3.53
CA SER A 40 -7.95 -6.21 -4.87
C SER A 40 -8.54 -7.64 -4.83
N VAL A 41 -9.23 -8.01 -3.76
CA VAL A 41 -10.05 -9.23 -3.69
C VAL A 41 -11.56 -8.96 -3.70
N ASP A 42 -12.05 -7.71 -3.62
CA ASP A 42 -13.50 -7.45 -3.58
C ASP A 42 -13.96 -6.13 -4.24
N ALA A 43 -13.57 -5.87 -5.49
CA ALA A 43 -14.18 -4.78 -6.27
C ALA A 43 -14.19 -4.99 -7.80
N VAL A 44 -14.43 -6.23 -8.25
CA VAL A 44 -14.85 -6.51 -9.64
C VAL A 44 -16.27 -7.08 -9.72
N ASP A 45 -17.14 -6.73 -8.76
CA ASP A 45 -18.57 -7.06 -8.83
C ASP A 45 -19.41 -5.78 -8.81
N GLY A 46 -20.10 -5.47 -9.93
CA GLY A 46 -21.24 -4.55 -9.85
C GLY A 46 -21.53 -3.58 -11.00
N THR A 47 -20.92 -3.65 -12.20
CA THR A 47 -21.43 -2.82 -13.32
C THR A 47 -21.40 -3.53 -14.68
N ILE A 48 -22.03 -4.70 -14.75
CA ILE A 48 -22.67 -5.18 -15.99
C ILE A 48 -23.98 -5.89 -15.59
N LYS A 49 -25.08 -5.14 -15.44
CA LYS A 49 -26.43 -5.69 -15.66
C LYS A 49 -27.33 -4.61 -16.25
N SER A 50 -27.65 -4.85 -17.53
CA SER A 50 -28.90 -4.60 -18.26
C SER A 50 -29.34 -3.16 -18.49
#